data_AF-A0A2D6X7K8-F1
#
_entry.id   AF-A0A2D6X7K8-F1
#
_cell.length_a   1.000
_cell.length_b   1.000
_cell.length_c   1.000
_cell.angle_alpha   90.00
_cell.angle_beta   90.00
_cell.angle_gamma   90.00
#
_symmetry.space_group_name_H-M   'P 1'
#
loop_
_entity.id
_entity.type
_entity.pdbx_description
1 polymer ?
#
loop_
_entity_poly.entity_id
_entity_poly.type
_entity_poly.pdbx_seq_one_letter_code
_entity_poly.pdbx_strand_id
1 'polypeptide(L)'
;MIKRFRQWLCKVICPCREEEAALEVFVPPEKDSDYPVYELPWATVLGLLEDMGLTRITNELPDRAFYYTDEDTWNELLPNLVYPPEYYAEQERRDCDDYSKKASADSSFFYGLNCLQVWGDSEAGYHAFNMVMVLRNEWRLFEPNSSFPVAGKLMLPTNEHGWRARKWMP
;
A
#
# COMPACT_ATOMS: atom_id res chain seq x y z
N MET A 1 51.72 45.44 18.72
CA MET A 1 51.89 44.82 17.39
C MET A 1 50.63 44.02 17.09
N ILE A 2 49.85 44.50 16.12
CA ILE A 2 48.51 44.02 15.77
C ILE A 2 48.66 42.76 14.89
N LYS A 3 47.96 41.67 15.21
CA LYS A 3 47.60 40.64 14.23
C LYS A 3 46.12 40.32 14.37
N ARG A 4 45.33 40.97 13.50
CA ARG A 4 43.95 40.66 13.19
C ARG A 4 43.93 39.40 12.31
N PHE A 5 43.20 38.38 12.70
CA PHE A 5 42.70 37.36 11.77
C PHE A 5 41.22 37.63 11.54
N ARG A 6 40.91 38.13 10.34
CA ARG A 6 39.56 38.16 9.79
C ARG A 6 39.27 36.78 9.20
N GLN A 7 38.23 36.12 9.69
CA GLN A 7 37.46 35.19 8.88
C GLN A 7 36.06 35.75 8.75
N TRP A 8 35.80 36.20 7.54
CA TRP A 8 34.48 36.49 6.99
C TRP A 8 34.40 35.57 5.79
N LEU A 9 33.43 34.65 5.77
CA LEU A 9 32.52 34.47 4.63
C LEU A 9 31.70 33.19 4.79
N CYS A 10 30.41 33.42 4.60
CA CYS A 10 29.52 32.62 3.78
C CYS A 10 28.81 31.41 4.39
N LYS A 11 27.49 31.61 4.36
CA LYS A 11 26.45 30.69 3.88
C LYS A 11 25.76 29.90 4.97
N VAL A 12 24.62 30.42 5.38
CA VAL A 12 23.29 29.97 4.91
C VAL A 12 22.86 28.81 5.79
N ILE A 13 22.13 29.22 6.83
CA ILE A 13 20.96 28.57 7.40
C ILE A 13 20.51 27.39 6.53
N CYS A 14 21.06 26.21 6.81
CA CYS A 14 20.43 24.95 6.48
C CYS A 14 19.73 24.54 7.77
N PRO A 15 18.38 24.64 7.87
CA PRO A 15 17.69 23.92 8.91
C PRO A 15 17.80 22.46 8.49
N CYS A 16 18.79 21.75 9.02
CA CYS A 16 18.71 20.30 9.09
C CYS A 16 17.45 20.00 9.87
N ARG A 17 16.34 19.75 9.15
CA ARG A 17 15.23 18.96 9.67
C ARG A 17 15.88 17.66 10.11
N GLU A 18 16.06 17.51 11.40
CA GLU A 18 16.10 16.21 12.02
C GLU A 18 14.76 15.57 11.64
N GLU A 19 14.76 14.81 10.55
CA GLU A 19 13.75 13.81 10.31
C GLU A 19 13.83 12.87 11.51
N GLU A 20 12.94 13.10 12.48
CA GLU A 20 12.60 12.10 13.47
C GLU A 20 12.18 10.86 12.66
N ALA A 21 13.13 9.93 12.50
CA ALA A 21 12.84 8.58 12.10
C ALA A 21 11.88 8.06 13.17
N ALA A 22 10.58 8.15 12.86
CA ALA A 22 9.53 7.57 13.67
C ALA A 22 9.95 6.12 13.92
N LEU A 23 10.36 5.86 15.17
CA LEU A 23 10.74 4.54 15.63
C LEU A 23 9.63 3.59 15.21
N GLU A 24 9.98 2.64 14.33
CA GLU A 24 9.08 1.56 13.94
C GLU A 24 8.65 0.89 15.24
N VAL A 25 7.36 1.04 15.57
CA VAL A 25 6.79 0.28 16.67
C VAL A 25 6.56 -1.11 16.07
N PHE A 26 7.55 -1.98 16.26
CA PHE A 26 7.31 -3.42 16.15
C PHE A 26 6.20 -3.74 17.15
N VAL A 27 5.00 -3.92 16.63
CA VAL A 27 3.92 -4.50 17.40
C VAL A 27 4.21 -5.99 17.32
N PRO A 28 4.65 -6.64 18.43
CA PRO A 28 4.77 -8.09 18.41
C PRO A 28 3.43 -8.64 17.94
N PRO A 29 3.43 -9.59 16.99
CA PRO A 29 2.20 -10.08 16.42
C PRO A 29 1.24 -10.43 17.55
N GLU A 30 -0.05 -10.13 17.37
CA GLU A 30 -1.05 -10.83 18.19
C GLU A 30 -0.65 -12.30 18.17
N LYS A 31 -0.64 -12.90 19.36
CA LYS A 31 0.16 -14.05 19.80
C LYS A 31 0.13 -15.33 18.92
N ASP A 32 -0.54 -15.30 17.78
CA ASP A 32 -0.92 -16.40 16.91
C ASP A 32 -0.54 -16.21 15.40
N SER A 33 0.12 -15.13 14.95
CA SER A 33 0.61 -15.07 13.54
C SER A 33 2.01 -15.65 13.38
N ASP A 34 2.19 -16.52 12.38
CA ASP A 34 3.47 -17.19 12.06
C ASP A 34 4.44 -16.31 11.24
N TYR A 35 4.11 -15.02 11.04
CA TYR A 35 4.84 -14.07 10.19
C TYR A 35 4.91 -12.66 10.81
N PRO A 36 5.86 -11.81 10.39
CA PRO A 36 6.01 -10.45 10.93
C PRO A 36 4.83 -9.56 10.55
N VAL A 37 4.34 -8.78 11.53
CA VAL A 37 3.30 -7.76 11.32
C VAL A 37 3.82 -6.43 11.82
N TYR A 38 3.63 -5.40 11.00
CA TYR A 38 4.01 -4.02 11.28
C TYR A 38 2.77 -3.14 11.35
N GLU A 39 2.82 -2.08 12.14
CA GLU A 39 1.69 -1.15 12.33
C GLU A 39 2.10 0.29 11.98
N LEU A 40 1.21 1.01 11.29
CA LEU A 40 1.27 2.47 11.14
C LEU A 40 -0.05 3.11 11.55
N PRO A 41 -0.03 4.33 12.12
CA PRO A 41 -1.24 5.13 12.25
C PRO A 41 -1.83 5.42 10.87
N TRP A 42 -3.15 5.35 10.73
CA TRP A 42 -3.81 5.69 9.46
C TRP A 42 -3.50 7.11 8.97
N ALA A 43 -3.29 8.08 9.88
CA ALA A 43 -2.89 9.42 9.51
C ALA A 43 -1.54 9.46 8.76
N THR A 44 -0.60 8.59 9.13
CA THR A 44 0.66 8.44 8.39
C THR A 44 0.40 7.85 7.01
N VAL A 45 -0.40 6.78 6.94
CA VAL A 45 -0.74 6.13 5.66
C VAL A 45 -1.44 7.10 4.70
N LEU A 46 -2.35 7.94 5.20
CA LEU A 46 -3.00 8.98 4.41
C LEU A 46 -1.99 9.91 3.74
N GLY A 47 -1.01 10.42 4.48
CA GLY A 47 0.05 11.27 3.92
C GLY A 47 0.83 10.57 2.81
N LEU A 48 1.18 9.29 3.01
CA LEU A 48 1.89 8.50 1.99
C LEU A 48 1.05 8.33 0.71
N LEU A 49 -0.26 8.06 0.84
CA LEU A 49 -1.16 7.90 -0.29
C LEU A 49 -1.39 9.22 -1.04
N GLU A 50 -1.47 10.35 -0.31
CA GLU A 50 -1.57 11.69 -0.88
C GLU A 50 -0.30 12.08 -1.64
N ASP A 51 0.88 11.75 -1.10
CA ASP A 51 2.18 11.98 -1.75
C ASP A 51 2.33 11.18 -3.06
N MET A 52 1.69 10.00 -3.15
CA MET A 52 1.56 9.23 -4.39
C MET A 52 0.58 9.84 -5.41
N GLY A 53 -0.16 10.88 -5.03
CA GLY A 53 -1.19 11.51 -5.84
C GLY A 53 -2.48 10.69 -5.95
N LEU A 54 -2.73 9.77 -5.02
CA LEU A 54 -3.95 8.96 -5.02
C LEU A 54 -5.12 9.72 -4.43
N THR A 55 -6.23 9.75 -5.17
CA THR A 55 -7.46 10.40 -4.71
C THR A 55 -8.28 9.45 -3.85
N ARG A 56 -8.63 9.89 -2.65
CA ARG A 56 -9.47 9.12 -1.75
C ARG A 56 -10.93 9.10 -2.22
N ILE A 57 -11.58 7.93 -2.18
CA ILE A 57 -12.99 7.76 -2.60
C ILE A 57 -13.98 8.15 -1.49
N THR A 58 -13.63 7.92 -0.22
CA THR A 58 -14.45 8.22 0.97
C THR A 58 -13.66 9.00 2.01
N ASN A 59 -14.29 9.91 2.76
CA ASN A 59 -13.60 10.66 3.82
C ASN A 59 -13.43 9.88 5.14
N GLU A 60 -14.03 8.70 5.26
CA GLU A 60 -14.03 7.89 6.49
C GLU A 60 -12.85 6.93 6.56
N LEU A 61 -12.13 6.94 7.69
CA LEU A 61 -11.04 6.00 7.97
C LEU A 61 -11.64 4.79 8.67
N PRO A 62 -11.20 3.57 8.32
CA PRO A 62 -11.82 2.35 8.83
C PRO A 62 -11.44 2.08 10.29
N ASP A 63 -10.22 2.44 10.69
CA ASP A 63 -9.65 2.12 12.00
C ASP A 63 -8.56 3.12 12.44
N ARG A 64 -7.97 2.92 13.62
CA ARG A 64 -6.84 3.68 14.17
C ARG A 64 -5.50 3.31 13.52
N ALA A 65 -5.36 2.05 13.10
CA ALA A 65 -4.11 1.44 12.70
C ALA A 65 -4.21 0.76 11.32
N PHE A 66 -3.08 0.74 10.62
CA PHE A 66 -2.87 0.06 9.37
C PHE A 66 -1.79 -1.01 9.57
N TYR A 67 -2.13 -2.25 9.31
CA TYR A 67 -1.30 -3.44 9.47
C TYR A 67 -0.75 -3.91 8.14
N TYR A 68 0.55 -4.18 8.08
CA TYR A 68 1.22 -4.68 6.89
C TYR A 68 2.31 -5.70 7.25
N THR A 69 2.86 -6.37 6.24
CA THR A 69 3.94 -7.35 6.37
C THR A 69 4.97 -7.14 5.26
N ASP A 70 6.02 -7.97 5.24
CA ASP A 70 7.07 -7.89 4.23
C ASP A 70 6.67 -8.48 2.86
N GLU A 71 7.49 -8.22 1.84
CA GLU A 71 7.24 -8.67 0.47
C GLU A 71 7.21 -10.20 0.35
N ASP A 72 8.09 -10.90 1.09
CA ASP A 72 8.17 -12.35 1.06
C ASP A 72 6.90 -12.99 1.62
N THR A 73 6.42 -12.50 2.77
CA THR A 73 5.16 -12.94 3.39
C THR A 73 3.98 -12.67 2.45
N TRP A 74 3.91 -11.48 1.84
CA TRP A 74 2.85 -11.21 0.85
C TRP A 74 2.89 -12.19 -0.32
N ASN A 75 4.07 -12.53 -0.86
CA ASN A 75 4.18 -13.52 -1.94
C ASN A 75 3.67 -14.91 -1.53
N GLU A 76 3.78 -15.29 -0.25
CA GLU A 76 3.21 -16.54 0.28
C GLU A 76 1.69 -16.47 0.47
N LEU A 77 1.16 -15.32 0.90
CA LEU A 77 -0.26 -15.14 1.20
C LEU A 77 -1.12 -14.91 -0.06
N LEU A 78 -0.60 -14.17 -1.04
CA LEU A 78 -1.35 -13.71 -2.22
C LEU A 78 -2.04 -14.82 -3.04
N PRO A 79 -1.47 -16.02 -3.24
CA PRO A 79 -2.17 -17.10 -3.94
C PRO A 79 -3.53 -17.46 -3.32
N ASN A 80 -3.72 -17.21 -2.01
CA ASN A 80 -4.99 -17.45 -1.31
C ASN A 80 -5.99 -16.29 -1.46
N LEU A 81 -5.53 -15.14 -1.95
CA LEU A 81 -6.34 -13.95 -2.24
C LEU A 81 -6.65 -13.81 -3.74
N VAL A 82 -6.37 -14.86 -4.53
CA VAL A 82 -6.72 -14.96 -5.94
C VAL A 82 -7.95 -15.85 -6.10
N TYR A 83 -8.95 -15.33 -6.79
CA TYR A 83 -10.24 -15.99 -6.97
C TYR A 83 -10.45 -16.40 -8.43
N PRO A 84 -11.10 -17.55 -8.68
CA PRO A 84 -11.35 -18.03 -10.03
C PRO A 84 -12.31 -17.10 -10.79
N PRO A 85 -12.23 -17.08 -12.13
CA PRO A 85 -13.01 -16.17 -12.95
C PRO A 85 -14.48 -16.56 -13.01
N GLU A 86 -14.85 -17.78 -12.61
CA GLU A 86 -16.24 -18.25 -12.57
C GLU A 86 -17.13 -17.45 -11.59
N TYR A 87 -16.54 -16.72 -10.63
CA TYR A 87 -17.30 -15.77 -9.82
C TYR A 87 -17.65 -14.49 -10.56
N TYR A 88 -16.96 -14.18 -11.66
CA TYR A 88 -17.30 -13.15 -12.65
C TYR A 88 -18.50 -13.66 -13.46
N ALA A 89 -19.66 -13.70 -12.81
CA ALA A 89 -20.84 -14.28 -13.41
C ALA A 89 -21.38 -13.37 -14.53
N GLU A 90 -21.85 -14.02 -15.60
CA GLU A 90 -22.33 -13.59 -16.93
C GLU A 90 -23.31 -12.38 -17.01
N GLN A 91 -23.54 -11.63 -15.93
CA GLN A 91 -24.48 -10.51 -15.85
C GLN A 91 -23.93 -9.25 -15.14
N GLU A 92 -22.61 -9.03 -15.12
CA GLU A 92 -21.98 -7.85 -14.47
C GLU A 92 -22.36 -7.68 -12.98
N ARG A 93 -22.84 -8.75 -12.33
CA ARG A 93 -23.22 -8.69 -10.90
C ARG A 93 -22.04 -8.76 -9.95
N ARG A 94 -20.89 -9.20 -10.48
CA ARG A 94 -19.61 -9.36 -9.80
C ARG A 94 -18.53 -8.98 -10.77
N ASP A 95 -17.98 -7.79 -10.60
CA ASP A 95 -16.90 -7.29 -11.46
C ASP A 95 -15.59 -7.11 -10.68
N CYS A 96 -14.63 -6.43 -11.28
CA CYS A 96 -13.33 -6.12 -10.67
C CYS A 96 -13.42 -5.57 -9.24
N ASP A 97 -14.43 -4.74 -8.94
CA ASP A 97 -14.55 -4.10 -7.64
C ASP A 97 -14.93 -5.11 -6.54
N ASP A 98 -15.74 -6.11 -6.87
CA ASP A 98 -16.15 -7.16 -5.94
C ASP A 98 -15.02 -8.15 -5.65
N TYR A 99 -14.17 -8.44 -6.62
CA TYR A 99 -12.93 -9.19 -6.38
C TYR A 99 -11.99 -8.42 -5.46
N SER A 100 -11.82 -7.11 -5.69
CA SER A 100 -11.00 -6.23 -4.86
C SER A 100 -11.51 -6.15 -3.42
N LYS A 101 -12.82 -5.93 -3.24
CA LYS A 101 -13.50 -5.98 -1.93
C LYS A 101 -13.29 -7.30 -1.22
N LYS A 102 -13.45 -8.42 -1.93
CA LYS A 102 -13.29 -9.75 -1.35
C LYS A 102 -11.86 -9.99 -0.88
N ALA A 103 -10.85 -9.63 -1.69
CA ALA A 103 -9.44 -9.75 -1.32
C ALA A 103 -9.10 -8.91 -0.09
N SER A 104 -9.61 -7.67 0.00
CA SER A 104 -9.45 -6.82 1.18
C SER A 104 -10.08 -7.43 2.43
N ALA A 105 -11.32 -7.93 2.30
CA ALA A 105 -12.03 -8.55 3.41
C ALA A 105 -11.33 -9.84 3.90
N ASP A 106 -10.94 -10.73 3.00
CA ASP A 106 -10.26 -11.98 3.33
C ASP A 106 -8.87 -11.70 3.92
N SER A 107 -8.12 -10.73 3.41
CA SER A 107 -6.84 -10.31 3.98
C SER A 107 -6.97 -9.84 5.43
N SER A 108 -7.97 -9.01 5.71
CA SER A 108 -8.24 -8.55 7.06
C SER A 108 -8.70 -9.70 7.97
N PHE A 109 -9.60 -10.56 7.49
CA PHE A 109 -10.22 -11.59 8.31
C PHE A 109 -9.31 -12.78 8.61
N PHE A 110 -8.55 -13.25 7.62
CA PHE A 110 -7.69 -14.44 7.76
C PHE A 110 -6.26 -14.10 8.17
N TYR A 111 -5.77 -12.90 7.82
CA TYR A 111 -4.37 -12.53 8.03
C TYR A 111 -4.19 -11.32 8.96
N GLY A 112 -5.25 -10.61 9.32
CA GLY A 112 -5.13 -9.39 10.12
C GLY A 112 -4.34 -8.29 9.42
N LEU A 113 -4.22 -8.34 8.09
CA LEU A 113 -3.45 -7.39 7.28
C LEU A 113 -4.37 -6.47 6.48
N ASN A 114 -4.03 -5.19 6.42
CA ASN A 114 -4.72 -4.24 5.57
C ASN A 114 -4.31 -4.42 4.11
N CYS A 115 -5.33 -4.47 3.26
CA CYS A 115 -5.21 -4.57 1.82
C CYS A 115 -6.17 -3.54 1.23
N LEU A 116 -5.63 -2.47 0.62
CA LEU A 116 -6.43 -1.37 0.11
C LEU A 116 -7.12 -1.78 -1.19
N GLN A 117 -8.35 -1.33 -1.37
CA GLN A 117 -9.00 -1.39 -2.67
C GLN A 117 -8.60 -0.14 -3.45
N VAL A 118 -8.17 -0.30 -4.70
CA VAL A 118 -7.74 0.80 -5.55
C VAL A 118 -8.39 0.71 -6.92
N TRP A 119 -8.71 1.87 -7.48
CA TRP A 119 -9.22 2.00 -8.84
C TRP A 119 -8.25 2.80 -9.68
N GLY A 120 -8.02 2.34 -10.90
CA GLY A 120 -6.96 2.90 -11.72
C GLY A 120 -6.97 2.41 -13.16
N ASP A 121 -5.84 2.58 -13.81
CA ASP A 121 -5.62 2.15 -15.18
C ASP A 121 -5.06 0.72 -15.18
N SER A 122 -5.45 -0.08 -16.17
CA SER A 122 -4.91 -1.40 -16.51
C SER A 122 -4.86 -1.58 -18.03
N GLU A 123 -4.29 -2.68 -18.52
CA GLU A 123 -4.31 -3.01 -19.96
C GLU A 123 -5.75 -3.13 -20.52
N ALA A 124 -6.73 -3.47 -19.69
CA ALA A 124 -8.13 -3.62 -20.07
C ALA A 124 -8.95 -2.32 -19.94
N GLY A 125 -8.35 -1.23 -19.44
CA GLY A 125 -9.02 0.04 -19.16
C GLY A 125 -9.15 0.32 -17.66
N TYR A 126 -10.16 1.12 -17.29
CA TYR A 126 -10.39 1.49 -15.89
C TYR A 126 -10.82 0.27 -15.09
N HIS A 127 -10.09 -0.03 -14.02
CA HIS A 127 -10.17 -1.32 -13.34
C HIS A 127 -9.97 -1.19 -11.83
N ALA A 128 -10.56 -2.12 -11.09
CA ALA A 128 -10.40 -2.24 -9.64
C ALA A 128 -9.49 -3.41 -9.28
N PHE A 129 -8.54 -3.16 -8.38
CA PHE A 129 -7.53 -4.12 -7.94
C PHE A 129 -7.12 -3.77 -6.50
N ASN A 130 -6.06 -4.37 -5.98
CA ASN A 130 -5.63 -4.17 -4.61
C ASN A 130 -4.24 -3.56 -4.52
N MET A 131 -3.98 -2.89 -3.40
CA MET A 131 -2.68 -2.32 -3.08
C MET A 131 -2.30 -2.65 -1.65
N VAL A 132 -1.06 -3.11 -1.47
CA VAL A 132 -0.51 -3.53 -0.18
C VAL A 132 0.80 -2.81 0.10
N MET A 133 1.11 -2.61 1.37
CA MET A 133 2.40 -2.10 1.81
C MET A 133 3.32 -3.29 2.09
N VAL A 134 4.53 -3.29 1.50
CA VAL A 134 5.53 -4.36 1.68
C VAL A 134 6.73 -3.93 2.53
N LEU A 135 6.98 -2.63 2.60
CA LEU A 135 7.89 -1.96 3.54
C LEU A 135 7.32 -0.57 3.83
N ARG A 136 7.83 0.12 4.85
CA ARG A 136 7.38 1.48 5.16
C ARG A 136 7.53 2.37 3.91
N ASN A 137 6.41 2.91 3.43
CA ASN A 137 6.34 3.74 2.20
C ASN A 137 6.66 3.00 0.89
N GLU A 138 6.67 1.66 0.90
CA GLU A 138 6.75 0.86 -0.32
C GLU A 138 5.43 0.13 -0.55
N TRP A 139 4.80 0.49 -1.66
CA TRP A 139 3.53 -0.07 -2.08
C TRP A 139 3.73 -1.02 -3.24
N ARG A 140 2.84 -2.02 -3.33
CA ARG A 140 2.72 -2.93 -4.47
C ARG A 140 1.25 -3.10 -4.81
N LEU A 141 0.97 -3.29 -6.10
CA LEU A 141 -0.35 -3.66 -6.59
C LEU A 141 -0.42 -5.18 -6.72
N PHE A 142 -1.62 -5.74 -6.63
CA PHE A 142 -1.86 -7.09 -7.11
C PHE A 142 -3.28 -7.22 -7.66
N GLU A 143 -3.46 -8.21 -8.52
CA GLU A 143 -4.74 -8.53 -9.15
C GLU A 143 -5.35 -9.79 -8.51
N PRO A 144 -6.52 -9.67 -7.85
CA PRO A 144 -7.19 -10.82 -7.22
C PRO A 144 -7.98 -11.70 -8.19
N ASN A 145 -8.26 -11.26 -9.42
CA ASN A 145 -9.00 -12.07 -10.40
C ASN A 145 -8.05 -12.93 -11.25
N SER A 146 -8.18 -14.25 -11.14
CA SER A 146 -7.30 -15.20 -11.85
C SER A 146 -7.48 -15.22 -13.37
N SER A 147 -8.42 -14.45 -13.94
CA SER A 147 -8.49 -14.24 -15.40
C SER A 147 -7.34 -13.39 -15.95
N PHE A 148 -6.62 -12.65 -15.10
CA PHE A 148 -5.55 -11.75 -15.52
C PHE A 148 -4.18 -12.44 -15.44
N PRO A 149 -3.25 -12.20 -16.40
CA PRO A 149 -1.91 -12.82 -16.41
C PRO A 149 -1.02 -12.50 -15.20
N VAL A 150 -1.32 -11.37 -14.52
CA VAL A 150 -0.59 -10.85 -13.37
C VAL A 150 -1.22 -11.25 -12.03
N ALA A 151 -2.29 -12.05 -12.04
CA ALA A 151 -2.97 -12.45 -10.83
C ALA A 151 -2.04 -13.14 -9.83
N GLY A 152 -2.18 -12.78 -8.55
CA GLY A 152 -1.37 -13.33 -7.45
C GLY A 152 0.09 -12.90 -7.45
N LYS A 153 0.47 -11.87 -8.22
CA LYS A 153 1.82 -11.32 -8.24
C LYS A 153 1.82 -9.88 -7.75
N LEU A 154 2.85 -9.53 -6.98
CA LEU A 154 3.13 -8.14 -6.63
C LEU A 154 3.66 -7.39 -7.86
N MET A 155 3.15 -6.19 -8.05
CA MET A 155 3.53 -5.29 -9.14
C MET A 155 3.88 -3.92 -8.58
N LEU A 156 4.73 -3.17 -9.28
CA LEU A 156 4.96 -1.77 -8.92
C LEU A 156 3.69 -0.92 -9.11
N PRO A 157 3.44 0.12 -8.29
CA PRO A 157 2.30 1.05 -8.39
C PRO A 157 2.16 1.76 -9.73
N THR A 158 3.22 1.75 -10.53
CA THR A 158 3.22 2.06 -11.95
C THR A 158 4.16 1.09 -12.64
N ASN A 159 3.67 0.33 -13.61
CA ASN A 159 4.48 -0.64 -14.35
C ASN A 159 4.38 -0.43 -15.86
N GLU A 160 5.22 -1.14 -16.62
CA GLU A 160 5.25 -1.10 -18.09
C GLU A 160 3.97 -1.64 -18.76
N HIS A 161 3.18 -2.39 -18.00
CA HIS A 161 1.89 -2.94 -18.39
C HIS A 161 0.73 -1.95 -18.18
N GLY A 162 1.03 -0.68 -17.88
CA GLY A 162 0.01 0.36 -17.75
C GLY A 162 -0.85 0.28 -16.49
N TRP A 163 -0.49 -0.57 -15.52
CA TRP A 163 -1.16 -0.62 -14.23
C TRP A 163 -0.80 0.61 -13.42
N ARG A 164 -1.81 1.38 -13.01
CA ARG A 164 -1.60 2.59 -12.23
C ARG A 164 -2.77 2.88 -11.31
N ALA A 165 -2.53 2.87 -10.00
CA ALA A 165 -3.52 3.32 -9.04
C ALA A 165 -3.81 4.83 -9.22
N ARG A 166 -5.09 5.20 -9.15
CA ARG A 166 -5.56 6.60 -9.24
C ARG A 166 -6.38 6.99 -8.03
N LYS A 167 -7.21 6.06 -7.57
CA LYS A 167 -8.10 6.23 -6.43
C LYS A 167 -7.95 5.08 -5.47
N TRP A 168 -8.28 5.31 -4.22
CA TRP A 168 -8.24 4.29 -3.19
C TRP A 168 -9.42 4.40 -2.23
N MET A 169 -9.81 3.27 -1.67
CA MET A 169 -10.73 3.17 -0.54
C MET A 169 -10.15 2.19 0.50
N PRO A 170 -10.39 2.45 1.79
CA PRO A 170 -9.97 1.57 2.87
C PRO A 170 -10.65 0.20 2.84
#